data_AF-U1QEE3-F1
#
_entry.id   AF-U1QEE3-F1
#
_cell.length_a   1.000
_cell.length_b   1.000
_cell.length_c   1.000
_cell.angle_alpha   90.00
_cell.angle_beta   90.00
_cell.angle_gamma   90.00
#
_symmetry.space_group_name_H-M   'P 1'
#
loop_
_entity.id
_entity.type
_entity.pdbx_description
1 polymer ?
#
loop_
_entity_poly.entity_id
_entity_poly.type
_entity_poly.pdbx_seq_one_letter_code
_entity_poly.pdbx_strand_id
1 'polypeptide(L)'
;APAPAGDPLRPDLSALTDGADTDGAETGAILAFWQASLRELDTLRAGGDGSEGPGDSEGPAGHLEWVAKKQLLDATARRHPDAHGHNVLHAVDLAWSELSPAGRGLAERVPAGVDASGGLDEQMGEASLAKPPTTTRAWLRGRLVSAFPGQVVAAGWHSMVLETGEKDQRRLPLTDPLSFTRATASPAVEGAADVVEVLTRLTGERLDRLAPTTEAVTVPATPSGE
;
A
#
# COMPACT_ATOMS: atom_id res chain seq x y z
N ALA A 1 2.81 19.95 17.59
CA ALA A 1 2.01 19.75 16.37
C ALA A 1 0.67 20.46 16.55
N PRO A 2 0.18 21.20 15.55
CA PRO A 2 -1.12 21.87 15.60
C PRO A 2 -2.27 20.86 15.78
N ALA A 3 -3.36 21.26 16.44
CA ALA A 3 -4.58 20.47 16.47
C ALA A 3 -5.28 20.52 15.09
N PRO A 4 -5.91 19.43 14.62
CA PRO A 4 -6.66 19.44 13.37
C PRO A 4 -7.89 20.35 13.49
N ALA A 5 -8.31 20.95 12.37
CA ALA A 5 -9.48 21.82 12.31
C ALA A 5 -10.82 21.06 12.23
N GLY A 6 -10.80 19.76 11.91
CA GLY A 6 -11.97 18.91 11.72
C GLY A 6 -12.18 17.90 12.84
N ASP A 7 -13.07 16.93 12.59
CA ASP A 7 -13.31 15.80 13.50
C ASP A 7 -12.01 14.98 13.67
N PRO A 8 -11.46 14.87 14.89
CA PRO A 8 -10.24 14.09 15.13
C PRO A 8 -10.40 12.60 14.83
N LEU A 9 -11.63 12.05 14.83
CA LEU A 9 -11.89 10.64 14.48
C LEU A 9 -11.93 10.40 12.97
N ARG A 10 -12.04 11.46 12.17
CA ARG A 10 -12.07 11.42 10.70
C ARG A 10 -11.00 12.34 10.11
N PRO A 11 -9.70 12.09 10.39
CA PRO A 11 -8.63 12.89 9.79
C PRO A 11 -8.64 12.69 8.27
N ASP A 12 -8.50 13.78 7.52
CA ASP A 12 -8.30 13.72 6.08
C ASP A 12 -6.87 13.25 5.79
N LEU A 13 -6.69 11.93 5.73
CA LEU A 13 -5.39 11.33 5.46
C LEU A 13 -4.89 11.66 4.05
N SER A 14 -5.79 11.89 3.09
CA SER A 14 -5.42 12.23 1.70
C SER A 14 -4.61 13.53 1.65
N ALA A 15 -5.03 14.53 2.42
CA ALA A 15 -4.36 15.82 2.56
C ALA A 15 -2.98 15.72 3.26
N LEU A 16 -2.67 14.58 3.89
CA LEU A 16 -1.46 14.36 4.68
C LEU A 16 -0.46 13.41 3.99
N THR A 17 -0.79 12.91 2.79
CA THR A 17 -0.03 11.82 2.14
C THR A 17 1.24 12.22 1.38
N ASP A 18 1.63 13.50 1.37
CA ASP A 18 2.82 13.95 0.62
C ASP A 18 4.15 13.51 1.27
N GLY A 19 4.09 13.03 2.51
CA GLY A 19 5.21 12.48 3.27
C GLY A 19 6.22 13.54 3.73
N ALA A 20 5.87 14.83 3.66
CA ALA A 20 6.76 15.92 4.02
C ALA A 20 6.53 16.43 5.46
N ASP A 21 5.29 16.35 5.98
CA ASP A 21 4.79 16.87 7.27
C ASP A 21 5.57 18.08 7.82
N THR A 22 5.88 19.05 6.98
CA THR A 22 6.85 20.11 7.32
C THR A 22 6.36 21.02 8.44
N ASP A 23 5.04 21.15 8.58
CA ASP A 23 4.38 22.00 9.56
C ASP A 23 3.83 21.20 10.76
N GLY A 24 4.08 19.88 10.80
CA GLY A 24 3.59 18.97 11.84
C GLY A 24 2.08 18.75 11.82
N ALA A 25 1.40 19.10 10.72
CA ALA A 25 -0.05 18.94 10.55
C ALA A 25 -0.47 17.45 10.57
N GLU A 26 0.29 16.58 9.91
CA GLU A 26 0.05 15.13 9.92
C GLU A 26 0.26 14.57 11.33
N THR A 27 1.41 14.89 11.94
CA THR A 27 1.70 14.53 13.33
C THR A 27 0.57 14.99 14.28
N GLY A 28 0.05 16.19 14.07
CA GLY A 28 -1.03 16.77 14.87
C GLY A 28 -2.35 16.02 14.73
N ALA A 29 -2.73 15.71 13.48
CA ALA A 29 -3.92 14.92 13.18
C ALA A 29 -3.83 13.51 13.80
N ILE A 30 -2.68 12.84 13.68
CA ILE A 30 -2.46 11.50 14.26
C ILE A 30 -2.59 11.52 15.79
N LEU A 31 -1.96 12.51 16.45
CA LEU A 31 -2.06 12.65 17.91
C LEU A 31 -3.49 12.92 18.37
N ALA A 32 -4.23 13.75 17.64
CA ALA A 32 -5.63 14.04 17.94
C ALA A 32 -6.53 12.83 17.73
N PHE A 33 -6.36 12.09 16.63
CA PHE A 33 -7.05 10.82 16.35
C PHE A 33 -6.79 9.79 17.44
N TRP A 34 -5.53 9.65 17.87
CA TRP A 34 -5.17 8.72 18.93
C TRP A 34 -5.85 9.10 20.25
N GLN A 35 -5.80 10.37 20.66
CA GLN A 35 -6.46 10.83 21.88
C GLN A 35 -7.97 10.64 21.83
N ALA A 36 -8.62 10.95 20.70
CA ALA A 36 -10.05 10.74 20.53
C ALA A 36 -10.42 9.25 20.60
N SER A 37 -9.63 8.39 19.95
CA SER A 37 -9.80 6.93 20.01
C SER A 37 -9.71 6.37 21.43
N LEU A 38 -8.79 6.88 22.26
CA LEU A 38 -8.68 6.47 23.65
C LEU A 38 -9.91 6.87 24.47
N ARG A 39 -10.45 8.08 24.26
CA ARG A 39 -11.68 8.53 24.93
C ARG A 39 -12.88 7.66 24.57
N GLU A 40 -13.01 7.33 23.29
CA GLU A 40 -14.06 6.43 22.80
C GLU A 40 -13.96 5.03 23.41
N LEU A 41 -12.74 4.49 23.53
CA LEU A 41 -12.50 3.21 24.20
C LEU A 41 -12.81 3.25 25.70
N ASP A 42 -12.52 4.36 26.38
CA ASP A 42 -12.89 4.55 27.79
C ASP A 42 -14.42 4.60 27.97
N THR A 43 -15.14 5.26 27.06
CA THR A 43 -16.61 5.26 27.02
C THR A 43 -17.15 3.84 26.81
N LEU A 44 -16.61 3.10 25.83
CA LEU A 44 -16.98 1.71 25.57
C LEU A 44 -16.74 0.81 26.79
N ARG A 45 -15.60 0.99 27.48
CA ARG A 45 -15.26 0.27 28.70
C ARG A 45 -16.22 0.61 29.85
N ALA A 46 -16.58 1.88 30.00
CA ALA A 46 -17.46 2.36 31.07
C ALA A 46 -18.92 1.93 30.86
N GLY A 47 -19.38 1.80 29.60
CA GLY A 47 -20.73 1.35 29.25
C GLY A 47 -21.05 -0.10 29.63
N GLY A 48 -20.03 -0.92 29.93
CA GLY A 48 -20.19 -2.35 30.21
C GLY A 48 -20.78 -3.12 29.03
N ASP A 49 -21.09 -4.41 29.21
CA ASP A 49 -21.74 -5.27 28.19
C ASP A 49 -23.25 -4.95 28.02
N GLY A 50 -23.63 -3.71 28.35
CA GLY A 50 -24.99 -3.20 28.33
C GLY A 50 -25.53 -3.13 26.92
N SER A 51 -26.24 -4.18 26.54
CA SER A 51 -27.11 -4.27 25.36
C SER A 51 -28.12 -3.12 25.32
N GLU A 52 -27.74 -1.95 24.84
CA GLU A 52 -28.69 -1.05 24.22
C GLU A 52 -29.05 -1.59 22.82
N GLY A 53 -30.32 -1.47 22.47
CA GLY A 53 -31.01 -2.31 21.49
C GLY A 53 -30.48 -2.26 20.05
N PRO A 54 -31.10 -3.04 19.14
CA PRO A 54 -30.75 -3.05 17.74
C PRO A 54 -31.23 -1.73 17.11
N GLY A 55 -30.38 -0.70 17.10
CA GLY A 55 -30.77 0.62 16.61
C GLY A 55 -29.61 1.46 16.12
N ASP A 56 -28.59 1.67 16.94
CA ASP A 56 -27.59 2.69 16.63
C ASP A 56 -26.31 2.02 16.14
N SER A 57 -26.06 2.13 14.84
CA SER A 57 -24.85 1.62 14.18
C SER A 57 -23.59 2.46 14.50
N GLU A 58 -23.66 3.36 15.48
CA GLU A 58 -22.57 4.22 15.93
C GLU A 58 -22.31 3.99 17.44
N GLY A 59 -21.94 2.75 17.79
CA GLY A 59 -21.39 2.48 19.11
C GLY A 59 -20.03 3.17 19.29
N PRO A 60 -19.63 3.51 20.53
CA PRO A 60 -18.35 4.17 20.77
C PRO A 60 -17.18 3.34 20.22
N ALA A 61 -16.18 4.04 19.70
CA ALA A 61 -14.98 3.47 19.06
C ALA A 61 -15.22 2.64 17.79
N GLY A 62 -16.36 2.79 17.11
CA GLY A 62 -16.69 2.07 15.87
C GLY A 62 -15.73 2.30 14.70
N HIS A 63 -14.95 3.39 14.71
CA HIS A 63 -13.88 3.66 13.75
C HIS A 63 -12.66 2.72 13.89
N LEU A 64 -12.57 1.95 14.99
CA LEU A 64 -11.55 0.94 15.18
C LEU A 64 -12.05 -0.40 14.61
N GLU A 65 -11.35 -0.92 13.60
CA GLU A 65 -11.72 -2.14 12.88
C GLU A 65 -12.04 -3.32 13.81
N TRP A 66 -11.23 -3.56 14.83
CA TRP A 66 -11.44 -4.68 15.75
C TRP A 66 -12.68 -4.51 16.63
N VAL A 67 -13.08 -3.27 16.95
CA VAL A 67 -14.31 -2.97 17.71
C VAL A 67 -15.51 -3.24 16.82
N ALA A 68 -15.50 -2.73 15.58
CA ALA A 68 -16.52 -2.98 14.57
C ALA A 68 -16.71 -4.49 14.31
N LYS A 69 -15.59 -5.23 14.16
CA LYS A 69 -15.60 -6.68 13.99
C LYS A 69 -16.17 -7.40 15.21
N LYS A 70 -15.79 -7.00 16.44
CA LYS A 70 -16.34 -7.57 17.68
C LYS A 70 -17.85 -7.37 17.75
N GLN A 71 -18.35 -6.16 17.46
CA GLN A 71 -19.79 -5.87 17.47
C GLN A 71 -20.56 -6.78 16.48
N LEU A 72 -20.01 -7.01 15.29
CA LEU A 72 -20.58 -7.94 14.32
C LEU A 72 -20.57 -9.39 14.81
N LEU A 73 -19.46 -9.85 15.41
CA LEU A 73 -19.35 -11.20 15.96
C LEU A 73 -20.31 -11.40 17.14
N ASP A 74 -20.42 -10.43 18.05
CA ASP A 74 -21.37 -10.48 19.17
C ASP A 74 -22.82 -10.54 18.68
N ALA A 75 -23.16 -9.72 17.67
CA ALA A 75 -24.49 -9.76 17.04
C ALA A 75 -24.75 -11.11 16.35
N THR A 76 -23.73 -11.70 15.73
CA THR A 76 -23.81 -13.03 15.10
C THR A 76 -23.99 -14.11 16.15
N ALA A 77 -23.25 -14.06 17.26
CA ALA A 77 -23.36 -15.01 18.37
C ALA A 77 -24.76 -14.99 18.99
N ARG A 78 -25.34 -13.80 19.19
CA ARG A 78 -26.71 -13.64 19.68
C ARG A 78 -27.76 -14.27 18.75
N ARG A 79 -27.53 -14.25 17.43
CA ARG A 79 -28.43 -14.85 16.42
C ARG A 79 -28.24 -16.37 16.28
N HIS A 80 -27.06 -16.88 16.60
CA HIS A 80 -26.70 -18.29 16.47
C HIS A 80 -26.19 -18.86 17.81
N PRO A 81 -27.07 -19.01 18.84
CA PRO A 81 -26.67 -19.46 20.16
C PRO A 81 -26.44 -20.97 20.27
N ASP A 82 -26.65 -21.74 19.19
CA ASP A 82 -26.55 -23.19 19.19
C ASP A 82 -25.11 -23.68 18.95
N ALA A 83 -24.88 -25.00 19.09
CA ALA A 83 -23.56 -25.60 18.96
C ALA A 83 -22.92 -25.38 17.58
N HIS A 84 -23.71 -25.14 16.54
CA HIS A 84 -23.21 -24.82 15.19
C HIS A 84 -22.81 -23.35 15.04
N GLY A 85 -23.21 -22.47 15.96
CA GLY A 85 -22.86 -21.05 15.97
C GLY A 85 -21.37 -20.77 15.93
N HIS A 86 -20.54 -21.67 16.49
CA HIS A 86 -19.08 -21.57 16.39
C HIS A 86 -18.57 -21.57 14.95
N ASN A 87 -19.14 -22.42 14.08
CA ASN A 87 -18.74 -22.46 12.66
C ASN A 87 -19.19 -21.20 11.91
N VAL A 88 -20.36 -20.66 12.27
CA VAL A 88 -20.87 -19.40 11.69
C VAL A 88 -19.98 -18.23 12.09
N LEU A 89 -19.61 -18.12 13.36
CA LEU A 89 -18.71 -17.09 13.86
C LEU A 89 -17.34 -17.15 13.17
N HIS A 90 -16.78 -18.36 13.02
CA HIS A 90 -15.51 -18.54 12.32
C HIS A 90 -15.60 -18.15 10.83
N ALA A 91 -16.70 -18.48 10.15
CA ALA A 91 -16.92 -18.08 8.77
C ALA A 91 -17.05 -16.55 8.62
N VAL A 92 -17.75 -15.89 9.55
CA VAL A 92 -17.87 -14.42 9.59
C VAL A 92 -16.52 -13.75 9.84
N ASP A 93 -15.73 -14.30 10.77
CA ASP A 93 -14.37 -13.82 11.08
C ASP A 93 -13.43 -13.88 9.86
N LEU A 94 -13.47 -14.96 9.09
CA LEU A 94 -12.71 -15.11 7.85
C LEU A 94 -13.24 -14.18 6.73
N ALA A 95 -14.57 -14.13 6.54
CA ALA A 95 -15.21 -13.32 5.50
C ALA A 95 -14.98 -11.82 5.72
N TRP A 96 -14.78 -11.39 6.97
CA TRP A 96 -14.41 -10.01 7.29
C TRP A 96 -13.09 -9.59 6.64
N SER A 97 -12.08 -10.46 6.65
CA SER A 97 -10.73 -10.17 6.14
C SER A 97 -10.52 -10.57 4.67
N GLU A 98 -11.58 -10.97 3.97
CA GLU A 98 -11.49 -11.37 2.57
C GLU A 98 -11.14 -10.18 1.67
N LEU A 99 -9.98 -10.24 1.02
CA LEU A 99 -9.56 -9.30 -0.02
C LEU A 99 -10.06 -9.80 -1.37
N SER A 100 -11.24 -9.34 -1.79
CA SER A 100 -11.84 -9.74 -3.07
C SER A 100 -11.79 -8.58 -4.06
N PRO A 101 -11.11 -8.71 -5.22
CA PRO A 101 -11.16 -7.70 -6.29
C PRO A 101 -12.58 -7.41 -6.79
N ALA A 102 -13.54 -8.31 -6.50
CA ALA A 102 -14.95 -8.15 -6.84
C ALA A 102 -15.77 -7.39 -5.77
N GLY A 103 -15.14 -6.80 -4.74
CA GLY A 103 -15.80 -5.97 -3.72
C GLY A 103 -16.75 -6.75 -2.79
N ARG A 104 -16.32 -7.93 -2.34
CA ARG A 104 -17.19 -8.88 -1.61
C ARG A 104 -16.80 -9.11 -0.15
N GLY A 105 -15.71 -8.52 0.32
CA GLY A 105 -15.27 -8.63 1.71
C GLY A 105 -16.37 -8.12 2.65
N LEU A 106 -16.62 -8.84 3.74
CA LEU A 106 -17.72 -8.50 4.64
C LEU A 106 -17.49 -7.12 5.31
N ALA A 107 -16.24 -6.73 5.56
CA ALA A 107 -15.88 -5.41 6.08
C ALA A 107 -16.34 -4.27 5.17
N GLU A 108 -16.22 -4.42 3.86
CA GLU A 108 -16.64 -3.39 2.86
C GLU A 108 -18.17 -3.28 2.74
N ARG A 109 -18.92 -4.27 3.25
CA ARG A 109 -20.37 -4.38 3.08
C ARG A 109 -21.19 -4.02 4.30
N VAL A 110 -20.56 -3.88 5.46
CA VAL A 110 -21.23 -3.56 6.72
C VAL A 110 -20.87 -2.15 7.16
N PRO A 111 -21.83 -1.35 7.65
CA PRO A 111 -21.57 0.05 8.03
C PRO A 111 -20.36 0.21 8.96
N ALA A 112 -20.27 -0.63 9.99
CA ALA A 112 -19.16 -0.59 10.93
C ALA A 112 -17.78 -0.86 10.28
N GLY A 113 -17.72 -1.68 9.23
CA GLY A 113 -16.48 -1.92 8.49
C GLY A 113 -16.16 -0.80 7.50
N VAL A 114 -17.18 -0.19 6.89
CA VAL A 114 -17.02 1.00 6.05
C VAL A 114 -16.51 2.18 6.87
N ASP A 115 -17.09 2.44 8.04
CA ASP A 115 -16.65 3.51 8.95
C ASP A 115 -15.23 3.28 9.47
N ALA A 116 -14.84 2.02 9.71
CA ALA A 116 -13.49 1.66 10.15
C ALA A 116 -12.42 1.64 9.03
N SER A 117 -12.83 1.57 7.76
CA SER A 117 -11.89 1.48 6.62
C SER A 117 -11.12 2.78 6.36
N GLY A 118 -11.52 3.88 7.00
CA GLY A 118 -10.85 5.18 6.89
C GLY A 118 -11.08 5.85 5.54
N GLY A 119 -10.99 7.18 5.52
CA GLY A 119 -11.30 8.01 4.35
C GLY A 119 -10.18 8.10 3.31
N LEU A 120 -9.48 7.00 3.00
CA LEU A 120 -8.55 6.99 1.87
C LEU A 120 -9.37 6.92 0.57
N ASP A 121 -9.12 7.87 -0.33
CA ASP A 121 -9.79 7.93 -1.62
C ASP A 121 -9.45 6.71 -2.49
N GLU A 122 -10.47 6.03 -3.02
CA GLU A 122 -10.32 4.87 -3.92
C GLU A 122 -9.45 5.22 -5.14
N GLN A 123 -9.53 6.46 -5.63
CA GLN A 123 -8.70 6.94 -6.74
C GLN A 123 -7.21 6.99 -6.37
N MET A 124 -6.88 7.28 -5.11
CA MET A 124 -5.51 7.25 -4.61
C MET A 124 -4.98 5.81 -4.53
N GLY A 125 -5.82 4.87 -4.12
CA GLY A 125 -5.49 3.45 -4.10
C GLY A 125 -5.07 2.93 -5.47
N GLU A 126 -5.93 3.15 -6.47
CA GLU A 126 -5.68 2.72 -7.86
C GLU A 126 -4.42 3.37 -8.45
N ALA A 127 -4.23 4.67 -8.21
CA ALA A 127 -3.03 5.37 -8.66
C ALA A 127 -1.74 4.80 -8.03
N SER A 128 -1.81 4.33 -6.79
CA SER A 128 -0.68 3.78 -6.03
C SER A 128 -0.24 2.40 -6.52
N LEU A 129 -1.12 1.64 -7.17
CA LEU A 129 -0.76 0.35 -7.78
C LEU A 129 0.26 0.50 -8.91
N ALA A 130 0.19 1.61 -9.65
CA ALA A 130 1.05 1.87 -10.80
C ALA A 130 2.19 2.86 -10.54
N LYS A 131 2.14 3.62 -9.43
CA LYS A 131 3.07 4.71 -9.17
C LYS A 131 3.90 4.45 -7.91
N PRO A 132 5.23 4.38 -8.00
CA PRO A 132 6.06 4.26 -6.82
C PRO A 132 6.04 5.57 -6.00
N PRO A 133 6.20 5.49 -4.66
CA PRO A 133 6.26 6.69 -3.81
C PRO A 133 7.45 7.56 -4.21
N THR A 134 7.24 8.88 -4.20
CA THR A 134 8.15 9.86 -4.81
C THR A 134 9.32 10.27 -3.92
N THR A 135 9.24 10.01 -2.62
CA THR A 135 10.16 10.53 -1.59
C THR A 135 11.19 9.49 -1.13
N THR A 136 11.24 8.32 -1.77
CA THR A 136 12.16 7.23 -1.40
C THR A 136 12.81 6.59 -2.62
N ARG A 137 13.81 5.73 -2.40
CA ARG A 137 14.46 4.92 -3.43
C ARG A 137 13.51 4.03 -4.25
N ALA A 138 12.32 3.76 -3.71
CA ALA A 138 11.31 3.00 -4.43
C ALA A 138 10.86 3.72 -5.70
N TRP A 139 10.98 5.06 -5.75
CA TRP A 139 10.73 5.85 -6.95
C TRP A 139 11.57 5.35 -8.13
N LEU A 140 12.90 5.42 -8.01
CA LEU A 140 13.79 4.98 -9.10
C LEU A 140 13.57 3.51 -9.44
N ARG A 141 13.43 2.64 -8.44
CA ARG A 141 13.20 1.21 -8.67
C ARG A 141 11.94 0.95 -9.49
N GLY A 142 10.81 1.53 -9.09
CA GLY A 142 9.55 1.36 -9.83
C GLY A 142 9.63 1.96 -11.23
N ARG A 143 10.30 3.11 -11.40
CA ARG A 143 10.50 3.74 -12.70
C ARG A 143 11.37 2.91 -13.64
N LEU A 144 12.46 2.32 -13.16
CA LEU A 144 13.31 1.46 -13.99
C LEU A 144 12.58 0.19 -14.43
N VAL A 145 11.85 -0.46 -13.52
CA VAL A 145 11.03 -1.65 -13.84
C VAL A 145 9.97 -1.33 -14.89
N SER A 146 9.31 -0.18 -14.80
CA SER A 146 8.24 0.21 -15.72
C SER A 146 8.75 0.73 -17.07
N ALA A 147 9.81 1.53 -17.08
CA ALA A 147 10.28 2.23 -18.29
C ALA A 147 11.23 1.40 -19.15
N PHE A 148 11.98 0.45 -18.57
CA PHE A 148 12.99 -0.34 -19.28
C PHE A 148 12.76 -1.85 -19.12
N PRO A 149 11.58 -2.36 -19.53
CA PRO A 149 11.31 -3.80 -19.48
C PRO A 149 12.36 -4.54 -20.34
N GLY A 150 12.96 -5.59 -19.78
CA GLY A 150 14.04 -6.35 -20.44
C GLY A 150 15.46 -5.89 -20.10
N GLN A 151 15.65 -4.67 -19.59
CA GLN A 151 16.96 -4.21 -19.09
C GLN A 151 17.09 -4.32 -17.55
N VAL A 152 16.01 -4.71 -16.87
CA VAL A 152 16.03 -5.02 -15.43
C VAL A 152 16.00 -6.54 -15.27
N VAL A 153 17.13 -7.13 -14.90
CA VAL A 153 17.27 -8.58 -14.67
C VAL A 153 16.69 -8.98 -13.33
N ALA A 154 16.95 -8.17 -12.29
CA ALA A 154 16.41 -8.40 -10.95
C ALA A 154 16.24 -7.08 -10.20
N ALA A 155 15.20 -6.99 -9.39
CA ALA A 155 14.91 -5.83 -8.55
C ALA A 155 14.75 -6.26 -7.08
N GLY A 156 15.73 -5.91 -6.25
CA GLY A 156 15.67 -6.08 -4.79
C GLY A 156 15.37 -4.77 -4.06
N TRP A 157 15.34 -4.81 -2.73
CA TRP A 157 15.19 -3.61 -1.89
C TRP A 157 16.49 -2.79 -1.80
N HIS A 158 17.63 -3.46 -1.76
CA HIS A 158 18.94 -2.85 -1.55
C HIS A 158 19.78 -2.76 -2.84
N SER A 159 19.32 -3.36 -3.94
CA SER A 159 20.00 -3.31 -5.22
C SER A 159 19.11 -3.72 -6.39
N MET A 160 19.44 -3.22 -7.57
CA MET A 160 18.92 -3.73 -8.85
C MET A 160 20.06 -4.28 -9.70
N VAL A 161 19.76 -5.30 -10.49
CA VAL A 161 20.68 -5.86 -11.49
C VAL A 161 20.15 -5.47 -12.87
N LEU A 162 21.01 -4.82 -13.65
CA LEU A 162 20.69 -4.15 -14.89
C LEU A 162 21.50 -4.77 -16.03
N GLU A 163 20.82 -5.04 -17.13
CA GLU A 163 21.45 -5.47 -18.38
C GLU A 163 21.84 -4.23 -19.18
N THR A 164 23.14 -4.04 -19.37
CA THR A 164 23.73 -2.86 -20.04
C THR A 164 24.29 -3.19 -21.41
N GLY A 165 24.29 -4.47 -21.79
CA GLY A 165 25.02 -4.97 -22.96
C GLY A 165 26.52 -5.10 -22.72
N GLU A 166 27.05 -4.71 -21.55
CA GLU A 166 28.43 -5.04 -21.17
C GLU A 166 28.60 -6.55 -20.93
N LYS A 167 29.85 -7.01 -20.87
CA LYS A 167 30.14 -8.44 -20.59
C LYS A 167 29.53 -8.90 -19.26
N ASP A 168 29.52 -8.02 -18.27
CA ASP A 168 29.00 -8.29 -16.93
C ASP A 168 27.79 -7.39 -16.65
N GLN A 169 26.76 -7.94 -16.03
CA GLN A 169 25.59 -7.18 -15.60
C GLN A 169 25.97 -6.14 -14.55
N ARG A 170 25.34 -4.96 -14.62
CA ARG A 170 25.59 -3.89 -13.67
C ARG A 170 24.66 -3.98 -12.47
N ARG A 171 25.25 -3.91 -11.28
CA ARG A 171 24.50 -3.83 -10.03
C ARG A 171 24.43 -2.40 -9.55
N LEU A 172 23.23 -1.84 -9.52
CA LEU A 172 22.93 -0.53 -8.94
C LEU A 172 22.60 -0.71 -7.44
N PRO A 173 23.42 -0.22 -6.51
CA PRO A 173 23.09 -0.24 -5.08
C PRO A 173 21.98 0.76 -4.76
N LEU A 174 21.01 0.34 -3.96
CA LEU A 174 19.91 1.16 -3.44
C LEU A 174 19.92 1.13 -1.90
N THR A 175 21.07 1.35 -1.27
CA THR A 175 21.27 1.10 0.16
C THR A 175 20.60 2.14 1.05
N ASP A 176 20.61 3.41 0.65
CA ASP A 176 19.94 4.50 1.36
C ASP A 176 18.44 4.58 0.98
N PRO A 177 17.49 4.35 1.91
CA PRO A 177 16.06 4.44 1.66
C PRO A 177 15.58 5.80 1.15
N LEU A 178 16.27 6.90 1.52
CA LEU A 178 15.90 8.28 1.19
C LEU A 178 16.65 8.83 -0.03
N SER A 179 17.50 8.01 -0.65
CA SER A 179 18.15 8.34 -1.91
C SER A 179 17.24 8.05 -3.12
N PHE A 180 17.64 8.53 -4.30
CA PHE A 180 16.96 8.24 -5.58
C PHE A 180 15.46 8.52 -5.59
N THR A 181 15.06 9.56 -4.86
CA THR A 181 13.71 10.14 -4.87
C THR A 181 13.38 10.70 -6.24
N ARG A 182 12.11 10.99 -6.51
CA ARG A 182 11.71 11.72 -7.73
C ARG A 182 12.52 13.00 -7.91
N ALA A 183 12.66 13.79 -6.85
CA ALA A 183 13.37 15.07 -6.90
C ALA A 183 14.84 14.92 -7.32
N THR A 184 15.48 13.82 -6.95
CA THR A 184 16.93 13.61 -7.18
C THR A 184 17.22 12.77 -8.42
N ALA A 185 16.36 11.81 -8.76
CA ALA A 185 16.61 10.83 -9.81
C ALA A 185 15.82 11.08 -11.11
N SER A 186 14.74 11.87 -11.11
CA SER A 186 13.98 12.09 -12.36
C SER A 186 14.78 12.73 -13.49
N PRO A 187 15.70 13.69 -13.25
CA PRO A 187 16.55 14.23 -14.31
C PRO A 187 17.40 13.16 -15.03
N ALA A 188 17.76 12.08 -14.33
CA ALA A 188 18.50 10.98 -14.93
C ALA A 188 17.61 9.99 -15.70
N VAL A 189 16.36 9.83 -15.29
CA VAL A 189 15.42 8.85 -15.87
C VAL A 189 14.62 9.43 -17.04
N GLU A 190 14.17 10.68 -16.93
CA GLU A 190 13.30 11.30 -17.91
C GLU A 190 14.02 11.51 -19.25
N GLY A 191 13.43 10.98 -20.33
CA GLY A 191 14.01 11.05 -21.67
C GLY A 191 15.29 10.23 -21.87
N ALA A 192 15.66 9.35 -20.94
CA ALA A 192 16.74 8.39 -21.18
C ALA A 192 16.25 7.27 -22.10
N ALA A 193 17.07 6.88 -23.08
CA ALA A 193 16.73 5.85 -24.05
C ALA A 193 16.85 4.43 -23.47
N ASP A 194 17.75 4.23 -22.50
CA ASP A 194 18.09 2.93 -21.91
C ASP A 194 18.63 3.08 -20.47
N VAL A 195 18.83 1.98 -19.75
CA VAL A 195 19.37 2.01 -18.37
C VAL A 195 20.84 2.46 -18.35
N VAL A 196 21.57 2.30 -19.45
CA VAL A 196 22.96 2.74 -19.59
C VAL A 196 23.05 4.26 -19.49
N GLU A 197 22.17 4.96 -20.20
CA GLU A 197 22.06 6.41 -20.14
C GLU A 197 21.63 6.88 -18.74
N VAL A 198 20.67 6.18 -18.10
CA VAL A 198 20.28 6.48 -16.72
C VAL A 198 21.49 6.35 -15.77
N LEU A 199 22.23 5.24 -15.83
CA LEU A 199 23.40 5.01 -15.00
C LEU A 199 24.48 6.06 -15.24
N THR A 200 24.72 6.43 -16.50
CA THR A 200 25.68 7.48 -16.86
C THR A 200 25.28 8.81 -16.24
N ARG A 201 23.98 9.17 -16.30
CA ARG A 201 23.46 10.41 -15.72
C ARG A 201 23.49 10.40 -14.18
N LEU A 202 23.27 9.25 -13.54
CA LEU A 202 23.27 9.10 -12.08
C LEU A 202 24.67 9.07 -11.46
N THR A 203 25.62 8.40 -12.11
CA THR A 203 26.95 8.12 -11.54
C THR A 203 28.06 8.99 -12.14
N GLY A 204 27.83 9.56 -13.32
CA GLY A 204 28.85 10.24 -14.12
C GLY A 204 29.79 9.29 -14.87
N GLU A 205 29.68 7.98 -14.67
CA GLU A 205 30.50 6.98 -15.35
C GLU A 205 30.01 6.75 -16.78
N ARG A 206 30.89 6.84 -17.78
CA ARG A 206 30.56 6.44 -19.15
C ARG A 206 30.71 4.93 -19.27
N LEU A 207 29.60 4.25 -19.55
CA LEU A 207 29.57 2.81 -19.82
C LEU A 207 29.71 2.58 -21.32
N ASP A 208 30.57 1.62 -21.70
CA ASP A 208 30.80 1.29 -23.09
C ASP A 208 29.69 0.33 -23.57
N ARG A 209 28.89 0.76 -24.55
CA ARG A 209 27.92 -0.15 -25.19
C ARG A 209 28.68 -1.17 -26.05
N LEU A 210 28.54 -2.46 -25.77
CA LEU A 210 28.78 -3.44 -26.83
C LEU A 210 27.59 -3.39 -27.79
N ALA A 211 27.88 -3.41 -29.10
CA ALA A 211 26.86 -3.36 -30.13
C ALA A 211 25.79 -4.45 -29.89
N PRO A 212 24.50 -4.17 -30.19
CA PRO A 212 23.45 -5.16 -30.03
C PRO A 212 23.85 -6.40 -30.84
N THR A 213 23.92 -7.55 -30.16
CA THR A 213 24.11 -8.84 -30.82
C THR A 213 22.80 -9.14 -31.53
N THR A 214 22.70 -8.73 -32.79
CA THR A 214 21.63 -9.10 -33.70
C THR A 214 21.77 -10.58 -34.05
N GLU A 215 21.64 -11.47 -33.08
CA GLU A 215 21.33 -12.87 -33.34
C GLU A 215 19.92 -13.11 -32.84
N ALA A 216 18.97 -12.88 -33.75
CA ALA A 216 17.70 -13.56 -33.70
C ALA A 216 17.99 -15.07 -33.71
N VAL A 217 18.00 -15.67 -32.52
CA VAL A 217 17.94 -17.12 -32.38
C VAL A 217 16.52 -17.53 -32.77
N THR A 218 16.27 -17.66 -34.06
CA THR A 218 15.13 -18.41 -34.59
C THR A 218 15.40 -19.88 -34.29
N VAL A 219 14.85 -20.39 -33.19
CA VAL A 219 14.72 -21.83 -32.99
C VAL A 219 13.63 -22.33 -33.93
N PRO A 220 13.92 -23.21 -34.91
CA PRO A 220 12.86 -23.84 -35.68
C PRO A 220 12.18 -24.88 -34.77
N ALA A 221 10.89 -24.68 -34.52
CA ALA A 221 10.05 -25.70 -33.92
C ALA A 221 9.88 -26.85 -34.92
N THR A 222 10.60 -27.95 -34.70
CA THR A 222 10.30 -29.24 -35.34
C THR A 222 9.02 -29.81 -34.73
N PRO A 223 7.95 -30.03 -35.51
CA PRO A 223 6.80 -30.79 -35.03
C PRO A 223 7.20 -32.27 -35.01
N SER A 224 7.27 -32.86 -33.82
CA SER A 224 7.28 -34.32 -33.69
C SER A 224 5.83 -34.78 -33.59
N GLY A 225 5.37 -35.47 -34.62
CA GLY A 225 4.20 -36.33 -34.56
C GLY A 225 4.66 -37.78 -34.42
N GLU A 226 4.07 -38.47 -33.46
CA GLU A 226 3.43 -39.79 -33.59
C GLU A 226 2.41 -39.95 -32.45
#